data_AF-A0A6N7QRV4-F1
#
_entry.id   AF-A0A6N7QRV4-F1
#
_cell.length_a   1.000
_cell.length_b   1.000
_cell.length_c   1.000
_cell.angle_alpha   90.00
_cell.angle_beta   90.00
_cell.angle_gamma   90.00
#
_symmetry.space_group_name_H-M   'P 1'
#
loop_
_entity.id
_entity.type
_entity.pdbx_description
1 polymer ?
#
loop_
_entity_poly.entity_id
_entity_poly.type
_entity_poly.pdbx_seq_one_letter_code
_entity_poly.pdbx_strand_id
1 'polypeptide(L)'
;MGPGGISPWSLLLILAIVLLLFGTKKLRNVGTDLGGALKGFKSAMKDGEKEANEAKESIEEVTTEHREQVDDAEGEKKTNNEKP
;
A
#
# COMPACT_ATOMS: atom_id res chain seq x y z
N MET A 1 13.91 -16.33 19.69
CA MET A 1 13.35 -15.64 20.89
C MET A 1 12.52 -14.47 20.39
N GLY A 2 11.20 -14.64 20.28
CA GLY A 2 10.28 -13.62 19.76
C GLY A 2 10.10 -12.45 20.75
N PRO A 3 9.59 -11.31 20.28
CA PRO A 3 9.47 -10.11 21.11
C PRO A 3 8.57 -10.37 22.33
N GLY A 4 9.21 -10.42 23.50
CA GLY A 4 8.59 -10.24 24.80
C GLY A 4 7.56 -11.29 25.23
N GLY A 5 8.01 -12.37 25.87
CA GLY A 5 7.40 -13.05 27.04
C GLY A 5 5.92 -13.48 27.05
N ILE A 6 5.10 -13.09 26.08
CA ILE A 6 3.67 -13.34 26.04
C ILE A 6 3.48 -14.61 25.23
N SER A 7 3.34 -15.71 25.94
CA SER A 7 3.03 -16.99 25.31
C SER A 7 1.62 -16.93 24.71
N PRO A 8 1.41 -17.42 23.48
CA PRO A 8 0.07 -17.56 22.90
C PRO A 8 -0.90 -18.32 23.81
N TRP A 9 -0.38 -19.22 24.64
CA TRP A 9 -1.15 -19.98 25.64
C TRP A 9 -1.76 -19.10 26.74
N SER A 10 -1.02 -18.09 27.22
CA SER A 10 -1.50 -17.14 28.23
C SER A 10 -2.64 -16.25 27.70
N LEU A 11 -2.54 -15.80 26.44
CA LEU A 11 -3.59 -15.01 25.78
C LEU A 11 -4.91 -15.78 25.67
N LEU A 12 -4.84 -17.07 25.35
CA LEU A 12 -6.01 -17.94 25.21
C LEU A 12 -6.74 -18.15 26.56
N LEU A 13 -5.98 -18.32 27.65
CA LEU A 13 -6.54 -18.44 28.99
C LEU A 13 -7.23 -17.14 29.44
N ILE A 14 -6.60 -15.99 29.21
CA ILE A 14 -7.19 -14.68 29.53
C ILE A 14 -8.48 -14.47 28.72
N LEU A 15 -8.46 -14.80 27.42
CA LEU A 15 -9.64 -14.72 26.56
C LEU A 15 -10.80 -15.58 27.09
N ALA A 16 -10.51 -16.80 27.56
CA ALA A 16 -11.51 -17.68 28.14
C ALA A 16 -12.17 -17.06 29.39
N ILE A 17 -11.37 -16.45 30.27
CA ILE A 17 -11.88 -15.76 31.47
C ILE A 17 -12.76 -14.56 31.06
N VAL A 18 -12.30 -13.73 30.12
CA VAL A 18 -13.08 -12.58 29.61
C VAL A 18 -14.41 -13.04 29.02
N LEU A 19 -14.41 -14.12 28.23
CA LEU A 19 -15.62 -14.71 27.66
C LEU A 19 -16.61 -15.21 28.72
N LEU A 20 -16.11 -15.76 29.84
CA LEU A 20 -16.95 -16.21 30.95
C LEU A 20 -17.54 -15.02 31.74
N LEU A 21 -16.76 -13.95 31.95
CA LEU A 21 -17.20 -12.76 32.68
C LEU A 21 -18.24 -11.94 31.90
N PHE A 22 -17.96 -11.67 30.63
CA PHE A 22 -18.83 -10.83 29.79
C PHE A 22 -19.91 -11.64 29.07
N GLY A 23 -19.72 -12.95 28.93
CA GLY A 23 -20.53 -13.82 28.10
C GLY A 23 -20.25 -13.64 26.60
N THR A 24 -20.41 -14.71 25.82
CA THR A 24 -20.21 -14.70 24.36
C THR A 24 -21.19 -13.77 23.63
N LYS A 25 -22.38 -13.53 24.20
CA LYS A 25 -23.42 -12.69 23.58
C LYS A 25 -23.04 -11.21 23.54
N LYS A 26 -22.50 -10.66 24.63
CA LYS A 26 -21.99 -9.27 24.68
C LYS A 26 -20.78 -9.12 23.77
N LEU A 27 -19.82 -10.06 23.85
CA LEU A 27 -18.61 -10.01 23.03
C LEU A 27 -18.92 -10.13 21.54
N ARG A 28 -19.92 -10.93 21.14
CA ARG A 28 -20.37 -11.01 19.75
C ARG A 28 -20.97 -9.69 19.27
N ASN A 29 -21.84 -9.06 20.06
CA ASN A 29 -22.47 -7.80 19.65
C ASN A 29 -21.40 -6.71 19.41
N VAL A 30 -20.51 -6.51 20.38
CA VAL A 30 -19.41 -5.54 20.27
C VAL A 30 -18.39 -5.95 19.21
N GLY A 31 -18.11 -7.25 19.09
CA GLY A 31 -17.19 -7.79 18.09
C GLY A 31 -17.72 -7.69 16.66
N THR A 32 -19.04 -7.75 16.45
CA THR A 32 -19.64 -7.51 15.14
C THR A 32 -19.50 -6.04 14.74
N ASP A 33 -19.75 -5.10 15.66
CA ASP A 33 -19.63 -3.67 15.39
C ASP A 33 -18.17 -3.27 15.10
N LEU A 34 -17.23 -3.69 15.98
CA LEU A 34 -15.81 -3.44 15.79
C LEU A 34 -15.24 -4.20 14.58
N GLY A 35 -15.66 -5.45 14.37
CA GLY A 35 -15.23 -6.27 13.25
C GLY A 35 -15.68 -5.71 11.91
N GLY A 36 -16.89 -5.14 11.84
CA GLY A 36 -17.38 -4.42 10.66
C GLY A 36 -16.52 -3.21 10.32
N ALA A 37 -16.20 -2.38 11.31
CA ALA A 37 -15.34 -1.20 11.14
C ALA A 37 -13.93 -1.58 10.67
N LEU A 38 -13.31 -2.58 11.31
CA LEU A 38 -11.98 -3.06 10.94
C LEU A 38 -11.95 -3.72 9.56
N LYS A 39 -13.03 -4.41 9.15
CA LYS A 39 -13.14 -5.00 7.81
C LYS A 39 -13.16 -3.91 6.74
N GLY A 40 -13.93 -2.84 6.94
CA GLY A 40 -13.95 -1.69 6.04
C GLY A 40 -12.59 -1.02 5.91
N PHE A 41 -11.89 -0.81 7.04
CA PHE A 41 -10.54 -0.27 7.06
C PHE A 41 -9.55 -1.14 6.28
N LYS A 42 -9.56 -2.47 6.51
CA LYS A 42 -8.67 -3.39 5.79
C LYS A 42 -8.94 -3.46 4.29
N SER A 43 -10.21 -3.39 3.89
CA SER A 43 -10.61 -3.31 2.48
C SER A 43 -10.09 -2.03 1.83
N ALA A 44 -10.35 -0.86 2.44
CA ALA A 44 -9.90 0.42 1.92
C ALA A 44 -8.36 0.51 1.82
N MET A 45 -7.64 -0.07 2.78
CA MET A 45 -6.18 -0.14 2.74
C MET A 45 -5.69 -1.02 1.57
N LYS A 46 -6.28 -2.20 1.37
CA LYS A 46 -5.93 -3.08 0.24
C LYS A 46 -6.27 -2.47 -1.12
N ASP A 47 -7.41 -1.77 -1.21
CA ASP A 47 -7.84 -1.15 -2.46
C ASP A 47 -6.96 0.06 -2.79
N GLY A 48 -6.60 0.88 -1.78
CA GLY A 48 -5.62 1.95 -1.94
C GLY A 48 -4.21 1.46 -2.31
N GLU A 49 -3.78 0.30 -1.80
CA GLU A 49 -2.52 -0.33 -2.23
C GLU A 49 -2.56 -0.82 -3.67
N LYS A 50 -3.71 -1.29 -4.16
CA LYS A 50 -3.89 -1.69 -5.56
C LYS A 50 -3.94 -0.49 -6.50
N GLU A 51 -4.73 0.52 -6.17
CA GLU A 51 -4.80 1.77 -6.94
C GLU A 51 -3.44 2.46 -7.01
N ALA A 52 -2.64 2.42 -5.93
CA ALA A 52 -1.28 2.95 -5.93
C ALA A 52 -0.29 2.13 -6.78
N ASN A 53 -0.59 0.87 -7.06
CA ASN A 53 0.22 0.00 -7.91
C ASN A 53 -0.18 0.15 -9.40
N GLU A 54 -1.47 0.19 -9.69
CA GLU A 54 -1.99 0.46 -11.04
C GLU A 54 -1.61 1.87 -11.52
N ALA A 55 -1.63 2.88 -10.62
CA ALA A 55 -1.15 4.23 -10.93
C ALA A 55 0.37 4.30 -11.18
N LYS A 56 1.17 3.34 -10.70
CA LYS A 56 2.61 3.27 -11.02
C LYS A 56 2.86 2.67 -12.40
N GLU A 57 2.05 1.68 -12.80
CA GLU A 57 2.13 1.03 -14.11
C GLU A 57 1.73 1.99 -15.25
N SER A 58 0.69 2.82 -15.06
CA SER A 58 0.28 3.82 -16.07
C SER A 58 1.22 5.04 -16.19
N ILE A 59 2.13 5.28 -15.25
CA ILE A 59 3.11 6.39 -15.33
C ILE A 59 4.39 5.94 -16.09
N GLU A 60 4.72 4.64 -16.09
CA GLU A 60 5.85 4.10 -16.86
C GLU A 60 5.55 3.98 -18.36
N GLU A 61 4.29 3.78 -18.76
CA GLU A 61 3.90 3.73 -20.19
C GLU A 61 3.92 5.12 -20.84
N VAL A 62 3.54 6.19 -20.12
CA VAL A 62 3.47 7.56 -20.66
C VAL A 62 4.85 8.24 -20.78
N THR A 63 5.87 7.76 -20.07
CA THR A 63 7.23 8.36 -20.11
C THR A 63 8.08 7.85 -21.28
N THR A 64 7.71 6.72 -21.90
CA THR A 64 8.51 6.12 -22.99
C THR A 64 8.16 6.69 -24.39
N GLU A 65 6.95 7.21 -24.60
CA GLU A 65 6.52 7.71 -25.91
C GLU A 65 6.78 9.22 -26.16
N HIS A 66 7.35 9.97 -25.21
CA HIS A 66 7.71 11.39 -25.42
C HIS A 66 9.20 11.65 -25.62
N ARG A 67 10.02 10.60 -25.84
CA ARG A 67 11.47 10.75 -26.00
C ARG A 67 11.98 10.48 -27.43
N GLU A 68 11.11 10.55 -28.42
CA GLU A 68 11.45 10.31 -29.84
C GLU A 68 11.22 11.53 -30.77
N GLN A 69 10.94 12.72 -30.22
CA GLN A 69 10.72 13.94 -31.02
C GLN A 69 11.38 15.19 -30.41
N VAL A 70 12.61 15.10 -29.94
CA VAL A 70 13.45 16.29 -29.64
C VAL A 70 14.94 15.99 -29.90
N ASP A 71 15.25 15.41 -31.06
CA ASP A 71 16.61 15.34 -31.58
C ASP A 71 16.61 15.71 -33.08
N ASP A 72 15.93 16.80 -33.44
CA ASP A 72 15.92 17.33 -34.81
C ASP A 72 15.76 18.86 -34.81
N ALA A 73 16.54 19.57 -33.98
CA ALA A 73 16.55 21.04 -34.03
C ALA A 73 17.77 21.72 -33.36
N GLU A 74 18.98 21.17 -33.40
CA GLU A 74 20.16 21.99 -33.02
C GLU A 74 21.45 21.55 -33.71
N GLY A 75 21.55 21.85 -35.01
CA GLY A 75 22.73 21.47 -35.80
C GLY A 75 23.00 22.30 -37.05
N GLU A 76 22.32 23.44 -37.28
CA GLU A 76 22.69 24.34 -38.38
C GLU A 76 22.68 25.80 -37.93
N LYS A 77 23.84 26.25 -37.43
CA LYS A 77 24.44 27.57 -37.70
C LYS A 77 25.78 27.65 -36.99
N LYS A 78 26.87 27.38 -37.71
CA LYS A 78 28.00 28.33 -37.85
C LYS A 78 28.80 27.99 -39.11
N THR A 79 28.88 29.00 -39.96
CA THR A 79 29.62 29.04 -41.20
C THR A 79 31.08 29.40 -40.92
N ASN A 80 31.98 28.89 -41.77
CA ASN A 80 33.25 29.44 -42.24
C ASN A 80 34.22 30.15 -41.28
N ASN A 81 35.38 29.50 -41.06
CA ASN A 81 36.79 29.93 -41.27
C ASN A 81 37.65 29.08 -40.31
N GLU A 82 38.78 28.48 -40.64
CA GLU A 82 39.76 28.64 -41.72
C GLU A 82 40.60 27.33 -41.73
N LYS A 83 40.95 26.83 -42.92
CA LYS A 83 41.96 25.77 -43.17
C LYS A 83 43.33 26.48 -43.38
N PRO A 84 44.53 25.88 -43.22
CA PRO A 84 44.94 24.47 -43.13
C PRO A 84 45.63 23.98 -41.85
#